data_AF-F7XAX1-F1
#
_entry.id   AF-F7XAX1-F1
#
_cell.length_a   1.000
_cell.length_b   1.000
_cell.length_c   1.000
_cell.angle_alpha   90.00
_cell.angle_beta   90.00
_cell.angle_gamma   90.00
#
_symmetry.space_group_name_H-M   'P 1'
#
loop_
_entity.id
_entity.type
_entity.pdbx_description
1 polymer ?
#
loop_
_entity_poly.entity_id
_entity_poly.type
_entity_poly.pdbx_seq_one_letter_code
_entity_poly.pdbx_strand_id
1 'polypeptide(L)'
;MTALYDGLQFKTPLEAQWAAFFDLAGWEWRVNPSPVGDWSPDLRVSFPCGHTECSGSHTLLVSVLPISNVEDFGTHPALSYSYSVPGTKADAGAVFGSSPTVTRWEMAHGAGGGLDDVTYWVENASALWTKAATLVS
;
A
#
# COMPACT_ATOMS: atom_id res chain seq x y z
N MET A 1 -1.13 4.48 20.55
CA MET A 1 0.27 4.12 20.80
C MET A 1 1.00 4.38 19.50
N THR A 2 2.02 5.25 19.49
CA THR A 2 2.85 5.50 18.31
C THR A 2 3.92 4.42 18.21
N ALA A 3 4.49 4.22 17.04
CA ALA A 3 5.54 3.23 16.80
C ALA A 3 6.71 3.83 16.03
N LEU A 4 7.90 3.28 16.21
CA LEU A 4 9.12 3.67 15.52
C LEU A 4 9.54 2.59 14.54
N TYR A 5 9.89 3.02 13.33
CA TYR A 5 10.55 2.20 12.32
C TYR A 5 11.43 3.08 11.45
N ASP A 6 12.65 2.62 11.16
CA ASP A 6 13.67 3.34 10.37
C ASP A 6 13.89 4.80 10.80
N GLY A 7 13.90 5.05 12.12
CA GLY A 7 14.07 6.39 12.69
C GLY A 7 12.87 7.34 12.51
N LEU A 8 11.77 6.88 11.92
CA LEU A 8 10.52 7.62 11.76
C LEU A 8 9.49 7.21 12.80
N GLN A 9 8.72 8.20 13.29
CA GLN A 9 7.58 7.96 14.17
C GLN A 9 6.28 7.91 13.38
N PHE A 10 5.57 6.79 13.50
CA PHE A 10 4.29 6.54 12.85
C PHE A 10 3.12 6.81 13.80
N LYS A 11 1.97 7.16 13.21
CA LYS A 11 0.74 7.42 13.97
C LYS A 11 0.23 6.13 14.62
N THR A 12 0.42 5.01 13.94
CA THR A 12 0.00 3.67 14.39
C THR A 12 1.12 2.63 14.22
N PRO A 13 1.14 1.56 15.04
CA PRO A 13 2.04 0.44 14.82
C PRO A 13 1.78 -0.29 13.51
N LEU A 14 0.53 -0.26 13.02
CA LEU A 14 0.16 -0.90 11.77
C LEU A 14 0.80 -0.19 10.56
N GLU A 15 0.82 1.14 10.54
CA GLU A 15 1.55 1.88 9.50
C GLU A 15 3.06 1.58 9.52
N ALA A 16 3.66 1.52 10.72
CA ALA A 16 5.07 1.17 10.87
C ALA A 16 5.38 -0.26 10.39
N GLN A 17 4.49 -1.21 10.67
CA GLN A 17 4.63 -2.59 10.19
C GLN A 17 4.50 -2.68 8.67
N TRP A 18 3.60 -1.91 8.06
CA TRP A 18 3.50 -1.82 6.61
C TRP A 18 4.75 -1.22 5.98
N ALA A 19 5.30 -0.15 6.54
CA ALA A 19 6.58 0.40 6.12
C ALA A 19 7.69 -0.66 6.16
N ALA A 20 7.81 -1.40 7.28
CA ALA A 20 8.77 -2.50 7.40
C ALA A 20 8.53 -3.64 6.42
N PHE A 21 7.26 -3.95 6.12
CA PHE A 21 6.91 -4.93 5.10
C PHE A 21 7.37 -4.48 3.71
N PHE A 22 7.18 -3.20 3.36
CA PHE A 22 7.59 -2.68 2.06
C PHE A 22 9.09 -2.80 1.84
N ASP A 23 9.90 -2.44 2.85
CA ASP A 23 11.36 -2.63 2.74
C ASP A 23 11.74 -4.10 2.57
N LEU A 24 11.08 -5.01 3.28
CA LEU A 24 11.31 -6.45 3.13
C LEU A 24 10.86 -7.00 1.75
N ALA A 25 9.83 -6.41 1.16
CA ALA A 25 9.33 -6.73 -0.17
C ALA A 25 10.12 -6.05 -1.30
N GLY A 26 11.09 -5.19 -0.97
CA GLY A 26 11.85 -4.40 -1.94
C GLY A 26 11.03 -3.29 -2.60
N TRP A 27 9.99 -2.81 -1.91
CA TRP A 27 9.13 -1.71 -2.35
C TRP A 27 9.60 -0.40 -1.71
N GLU A 28 9.59 0.68 -2.47
CA GLU A 28 9.89 2.01 -1.95
C GLU A 28 8.65 2.61 -1.31
N TRP A 29 8.80 3.31 -0.18
CA TRP A 29 7.69 3.97 0.49
C TRP A 29 8.07 5.33 1.04
N ARG A 30 7.06 6.20 1.23
CA ARG A 30 7.19 7.50 1.89
C ARG A 30 5.95 7.80 2.72
N VAL A 31 6.15 8.42 3.88
CA VAL A 31 5.05 8.89 4.76
C VAL A 31 4.47 10.22 4.29
N ASN A 32 3.25 10.49 4.72
CA ASN A 32 2.57 11.79 4.60
C ASN A 32 2.60 12.36 3.16
N PRO A 33 2.10 11.62 2.16
CA PRO A 33 1.91 12.18 0.83
C PRO A 33 0.91 13.35 0.86
N SER A 34 0.95 14.18 -0.18
CA SER A 34 0.00 15.29 -0.33
C SER A 34 -1.45 14.78 -0.37
N PRO A 35 -2.40 15.49 0.25
CA PRO A 35 -3.82 15.16 0.16
C PRO A 35 -4.35 15.20 -1.29
N VAL A 36 -5.37 14.39 -1.55
CA VAL A 36 -6.08 14.31 -2.84
C VAL A 36 -7.57 14.53 -2.58
N GLY A 37 -8.06 15.73 -2.88
CA GLY A 37 -9.42 16.13 -2.54
C GLY A 37 -9.66 16.04 -1.02
N ASP A 38 -10.70 15.32 -0.62
CA ASP A 38 -11.06 15.09 0.79
C ASP A 38 -10.34 13.87 1.41
N TRP A 39 -9.44 13.23 0.67
CA TRP A 39 -8.69 12.08 1.13
C TRP A 39 -7.23 12.46 1.44
N SER A 40 -6.76 12.06 2.62
CA SER A 40 -5.37 12.20 3.04
C SER A 40 -4.73 10.81 3.14
N PRO A 41 -3.94 10.38 2.14
CA PRO A 41 -3.29 9.07 2.20
C PRO A 41 -2.21 9.02 3.29
N ASP A 42 -1.94 7.83 3.82
CA ASP A 42 -0.95 7.61 4.87
C ASP A 42 0.45 7.39 4.27
N LEU A 43 0.52 6.59 3.20
CA LEU A 43 1.77 6.19 2.56
C LEU A 43 1.69 6.36 1.04
N ARG A 44 2.81 6.73 0.42
CA ARG A 44 3.04 6.56 -1.01
C ARG A 44 3.97 5.37 -1.20
N VAL A 45 3.57 4.40 -2.00
CA VAL A 45 4.30 3.14 -2.18
C VAL A 45 4.60 2.93 -3.66
N SER A 46 5.82 2.55 -4.01
CA SER A 46 6.24 2.25 -5.38
C SER A 46 6.90 0.89 -5.45
N PHE A 47 6.56 0.07 -6.45
CA PHE A 47 7.08 -1.29 -6.60
C PHE A 47 7.34 -1.65 -8.06
N PRO A 48 8.32 -2.53 -8.32
CA PRO A 48 8.71 -2.88 -9.69
C PRO A 48 7.61 -3.67 -10.40
N CYS A 49 7.54 -3.50 -11.73
CA CYS A 49 6.70 -4.30 -12.60
C CYS A 49 7.53 -4.80 -13.78
N GLY A 50 7.56 -6.13 -13.96
CA GLY A 50 8.36 -6.78 -15.00
C GLY A 50 7.70 -6.82 -16.39
N HIS A 51 6.47 -6.33 -16.52
CA HIS A 51 5.76 -6.34 -17.80
C HIS A 51 6.31 -5.26 -18.74
N THR A 52 6.51 -5.62 -19.99
CA THR A 52 7.06 -4.74 -21.03
C THR A 52 6.15 -3.57 -21.37
N GLU A 53 4.85 -3.71 -21.09
CA GLU A 53 3.82 -2.70 -21.28
C GLU A 53 3.84 -1.62 -20.18
N CYS A 54 4.53 -1.88 -19.06
CA CYS A 54 4.65 -0.96 -17.94
C CYS A 54 5.94 -0.13 -18.03
N SER A 55 5.95 1.02 -17.37
CA SER A 55 7.13 1.91 -17.27
C SER A 55 8.25 1.37 -16.35
N GLY A 56 8.15 0.11 -15.93
CA GLY A 56 9.08 -0.57 -15.02
C GLY A 56 8.66 -0.56 -13.54
N SER A 57 7.69 0.26 -13.14
CA SER A 57 7.17 0.32 -11.77
C SER A 57 5.75 0.83 -11.70
N HIS A 58 5.04 0.50 -10.63
CA HIS A 58 3.77 1.11 -10.25
C HIS A 58 3.90 1.90 -8.96
N THR A 59 3.00 2.84 -8.74
CA THR A 59 2.89 3.69 -7.56
C THR A 59 1.46 3.72 -7.03
N LEU A 60 1.28 3.50 -5.73
CA LEU A 60 0.02 3.63 -5.02
C LEU A 60 0.06 4.78 -4.02
N LEU A 61 -1.11 5.39 -3.79
CA LEU A 61 -1.38 6.13 -2.55
C LEU A 61 -2.23 5.23 -1.66
N VAL A 62 -1.78 5.01 -0.43
CA VAL A 62 -2.29 3.98 0.47
C VAL A 62 -2.92 4.61 1.70
N SER A 63 -4.10 4.14 2.06
CA SER A 63 -4.65 4.31 3.41
C SER A 63 -4.50 3.03 4.22
N VAL A 64 -3.97 3.18 5.44
CA VAL A 64 -3.79 2.06 6.38
C VAL A 64 -4.92 2.09 7.40
N LEU A 65 -5.66 1.00 7.49
CA LEU A 65 -6.87 0.90 8.31
C LEU A 65 -6.77 -0.33 9.22
N PRO A 66 -7.20 -0.24 10.50
CA PRO A 66 -7.17 -1.37 11.44
C PRO A 66 -8.34 -2.33 11.18
N ILE A 67 -8.45 -2.79 9.93
CA ILE A 67 -9.52 -3.64 9.41
C ILE A 67 -8.94 -5.02 9.11
N SER A 68 -9.68 -6.07 9.48
CA SER A 68 -9.25 -7.46 9.30
C SER A 68 -10.04 -8.21 8.23
N ASN A 69 -10.96 -7.54 7.54
CA ASN A 69 -11.69 -8.12 6.42
C ASN A 69 -11.83 -7.12 5.25
N VAL A 70 -11.70 -7.60 4.01
CA VAL A 70 -11.69 -6.74 2.82
C VAL A 70 -13.03 -6.04 2.61
N GLU A 71 -14.16 -6.68 2.95
CA GLU A 71 -15.47 -6.05 2.80
C GLU A 71 -15.67 -4.83 3.72
N ASP A 72 -14.97 -4.79 4.86
CA ASP A 72 -15.09 -3.71 5.84
C ASP A 72 -14.43 -2.39 5.37
N PHE A 73 -13.67 -2.42 4.27
CA PHE A 73 -13.23 -1.18 3.62
C PHE A 73 -14.39 -0.35 3.07
N GLY A 74 -15.53 -0.98 2.77
CA GLY A 74 -16.74 -0.32 2.29
C GLY A 74 -16.46 0.61 1.11
N THR A 75 -16.84 1.88 1.25
CA THR A 75 -16.66 2.92 0.23
C THR A 75 -15.54 3.89 0.59
N HIS A 76 -14.44 3.40 1.18
CA HIS A 76 -13.32 4.25 1.56
C HIS A 76 -12.84 5.10 0.36
N PRO A 77 -12.59 6.42 0.53
CA PRO A 77 -12.27 7.32 -0.58
C PRO A 77 -11.13 6.88 -1.50
N ALA A 78 -10.11 6.21 -0.95
CA ALA A 78 -9.00 5.63 -1.71
C ALA A 78 -9.48 4.73 -2.87
N LEU A 79 -10.57 3.97 -2.67
CA LEU A 79 -11.12 3.06 -3.67
C LEU A 79 -11.87 3.75 -4.82
N SER A 80 -12.09 5.07 -4.74
CA SER A 80 -12.65 5.85 -5.85
C SER A 80 -11.61 6.23 -6.91
N TYR A 81 -10.32 6.02 -6.62
CA TYR A 81 -9.20 6.39 -7.48
C TYR A 81 -8.59 5.16 -8.17
N SER A 82 -9.39 4.41 -8.90
CA SER A 82 -8.93 3.32 -9.77
C SER A 82 -8.23 3.88 -11.01
N TYR A 83 -7.15 3.24 -11.45
CA TYR A 83 -6.40 3.54 -12.70
C TYR A 83 -5.72 4.93 -12.81
N SER A 84 -5.97 5.85 -11.88
CA SER A 84 -5.19 7.08 -11.74
C SER A 84 -5.58 7.82 -10.46
N VAL A 85 -4.64 8.62 -9.93
CA VAL A 85 -4.95 9.58 -8.86
C VAL A 85 -4.67 11.01 -9.34
N PRO A 86 -5.70 11.88 -9.48
CA PRO A 86 -5.56 13.22 -10.04
C PRO A 86 -4.50 14.07 -9.33
N GLY A 87 -3.70 14.80 -10.12
CA GLY A 87 -2.66 15.69 -9.59
C GLY A 87 -1.41 14.97 -9.08
N THR A 88 -1.30 13.66 -9.29
CA THR A 88 -0.15 12.85 -8.85
C THR A 88 0.37 11.94 -9.96
N LYS A 89 1.45 11.20 -9.68
CA LYS A 89 1.96 10.11 -10.53
C LYS A 89 1.58 8.72 -10.01
N ALA A 90 0.57 8.62 -9.15
CA ALA A 90 0.11 7.34 -8.64
C ALA A 90 -0.88 6.69 -9.62
N ASP A 91 -0.71 5.40 -9.82
CA ASP A 91 -1.52 4.55 -10.69
C ASP A 91 -2.87 4.20 -10.06
N ALA A 92 -2.95 4.17 -8.73
CA ALA A 92 -4.21 4.01 -8.01
C ALA A 92 -4.16 4.47 -6.55
N GLY A 93 -5.35 4.66 -5.99
CA GLY A 93 -5.57 4.63 -4.55
C GLY A 93 -5.76 3.20 -4.05
N ALA A 94 -5.30 2.94 -2.83
CA ALA A 94 -5.29 1.62 -2.25
C ALA A 94 -5.65 1.64 -0.76
N VAL A 95 -6.20 0.53 -0.27
CA VAL A 95 -6.53 0.32 1.14
C VAL A 95 -5.79 -0.90 1.67
N PHE A 96 -5.16 -0.73 2.83
CA PHE A 96 -4.29 -1.71 3.45
C PHE A 96 -4.77 -1.96 4.88
N GLY A 97 -5.12 -3.21 5.17
CA GLY A 97 -5.69 -3.66 6.43
C GLY A 97 -4.65 -4.21 7.39
N SER A 98 -5.07 -5.09 8.29
CA SER A 98 -4.25 -5.71 9.33
C SER A 98 -3.36 -6.86 8.85
N SER A 99 -3.38 -7.19 7.56
CA SER A 99 -2.54 -8.23 6.95
C SER A 99 -2.47 -8.11 5.43
N PRO A 100 -1.52 -8.79 4.76
CA PRO A 100 -1.40 -8.79 3.30
C PRO A 100 -2.62 -9.27 2.53
N THR A 101 -3.38 -10.21 3.09
CA THR A 101 -4.63 -10.71 2.50
C THR A 101 -5.80 -9.74 2.66
N VAL A 102 -5.62 -8.67 3.44
CA VAL A 102 -6.62 -7.63 3.66
C VAL A 102 -6.09 -6.35 3.01
N THR A 103 -5.86 -6.41 1.70
CA THR A 103 -5.43 -5.26 0.90
C THR A 103 -6.22 -5.23 -0.39
N ARG A 104 -6.41 -4.04 -0.97
CA ARG A 104 -7.15 -3.90 -2.22
C ARG A 104 -6.78 -2.61 -2.95
N TRP A 105 -6.58 -2.71 -4.25
CA TRP A 105 -6.58 -1.59 -5.19
C TRP A 105 -7.01 -2.06 -6.58
N GLU A 106 -7.18 -1.11 -7.50
CA GLU A 106 -7.49 -1.40 -8.89
C GLU A 106 -6.64 -0.52 -9.80
N MET A 107 -5.83 -1.14 -10.66
CA MET A 107 -4.96 -0.41 -11.58
C MET A 107 -4.75 -1.15 -12.90
N ALA A 108 -4.15 -0.45 -13.86
CA ALA A 108 -3.66 -1.07 -15.09
C ALA A 108 -2.27 -1.66 -14.83
N HIS A 109 -2.06 -2.91 -15.24
CA HIS A 109 -0.75 -3.54 -15.27
C HIS A 109 -0.68 -4.62 -16.36
N GLY A 110 0.44 -4.70 -17.08
CA GLY A 110 0.60 -5.57 -18.25
C GLY A 110 -0.35 -5.20 -19.40
N ALA A 111 -0.88 -6.21 -20.11
CA ALA A 111 -1.83 -6.02 -21.20
C ALA A 111 -3.26 -5.69 -20.76
N GLY A 112 -3.49 -5.50 -19.45
CA GLY A 112 -4.81 -5.27 -18.89
C GLY A 112 -4.79 -4.46 -17.60
N GLY A 113 -5.74 -4.77 -16.73
CA GLY A 113 -5.88 -4.18 -15.41
C GLY A 113 -6.93 -4.94 -14.63
N GLY A 114 -7.03 -4.66 -13.35
CA GLY A 114 -8.00 -5.34 -12.51
C GLY A 114 -7.78 -5.07 -11.03
N LEU A 115 -8.49 -5.86 -10.23
CA LEU A 115 -8.34 -5.85 -8.79
C LEU A 115 -7.07 -6.59 -8.39
N ASP A 116 -6.29 -5.91 -7.56
CA ASP A 116 -5.01 -6.38 -7.06
C ASP A 116 -4.99 -6.37 -5.54
N ASP A 117 -4.13 -7.21 -4.98
CA ASP A 117 -3.79 -7.27 -3.57
C ASP A 117 -2.30 -7.63 -3.38
N VAL A 118 -1.77 -7.44 -2.18
CA VAL A 118 -0.33 -7.67 -1.89
C VAL A 118 0.08 -9.13 -2.15
N THR A 119 -0.81 -10.10 -1.99
CA THR A 119 -0.47 -11.52 -2.18
C THR A 119 -0.30 -11.89 -3.65
N TYR A 120 -0.90 -11.11 -4.56
CA TYR A 120 -0.63 -11.22 -5.99
C TYR A 120 0.77 -10.71 -6.37
N TRP A 121 1.26 -9.67 -5.70
CA TRP A 121 2.54 -9.01 -6.02
C TRP A 121 3.74 -9.52 -5.20
N VAL A 122 3.50 -10.20 -4.08
CA VAL A 122 4.54 -10.66 -3.16
C VAL A 122 4.29 -12.12 -2.76
N GLU A 123 5.05 -13.05 -3.38
CA GLU A 123 4.86 -14.50 -3.24
C GLU A 123 4.91 -15.00 -1.77
N ASN A 124 5.78 -14.41 -0.95
CA ASN A 124 5.98 -14.79 0.45
C ASN A 124 5.40 -13.76 1.45
N ALA A 125 4.34 -13.04 1.06
CA ALA A 125 3.79 -11.93 1.83
C ALA A 125 3.54 -12.26 3.32
N SER A 126 2.94 -13.41 3.63
CA SER A 126 2.66 -13.78 5.03
C SER A 126 3.93 -13.91 5.88
N ALA A 127 5.00 -14.48 5.33
CA ALA A 127 6.27 -14.62 6.04
C ALA A 127 6.96 -13.26 6.25
N LEU A 128 6.93 -12.39 5.23
CA LEU A 128 7.44 -11.03 5.35
C LEU A 128 6.65 -10.20 6.35
N TRP A 129 5.32 -10.37 6.41
CA TRP A 129 4.46 -9.68 7.36
C TRP A 129 4.77 -10.04 8.81
N THR A 130 4.96 -11.33 9.09
CA THR A 130 5.39 -11.79 10.42
C THR A 130 6.76 -11.23 10.78
N LYS A 131 7.70 -11.19 9.83
CA LYS A 131 9.02 -10.60 10.05
C LYS A 131 8.95 -9.09 10.27
N ALA A 132 8.12 -8.37 9.53
CA ALA A 132 7.94 -6.92 9.66
C ALA A 132 7.48 -6.54 11.08
N ALA A 133 6.60 -7.34 11.69
CA ALA A 133 6.13 -7.12 13.06
C ALA A 133 7.26 -7.07 14.10
N THR A 134 8.38 -7.77 13.86
CA THR A 134 9.50 -7.83 14.80
C THR A 134 10.49 -6.68 14.63
N LEU A 135 10.33 -5.85 13.59
CA LEU A 135 11.19 -4.72 13.27
C LEU A 135 10.66 -3.38 13.81
N VAL A 136 9.41 -3.36 14.29
CA VAL A 136 8.73 -2.18 14.81
C VAL A 136 8.86 -2.13 16.33
N SER A 137 9.14 -0.95 16.88
CA SER A 137 9.29 -0.71 18.34
C SER A 137 8.35 0.34 18.88
#